data_AF-D8S5U4-F1
#
_entry.id   AF-D8S5U4-F1
#
_cell.length_a   1.000
_cell.length_b   1.000
_cell.length_c   1.000
_cell.angle_alpha   90.00
_cell.angle_beta   90.00
_cell.angle_gamma   90.00
#
_symmetry.space_group_name_H-M   'P 1'
#
loop_
_entity.id
_entity.type
_entity.pdbx_description
1 polymer ?
#
loop_
_entity_poly.entity_id
_entity_poly.type
_entity_poly.pdbx_seq_one_letter_code
_entity_poly.pdbx_strand_id
1 'polypeptide(L)'
;HVNIINLLDVTTNKNGSFMVFELMETDLRHHKRFEGHEIRSFMRQILSGLAWIHSNKIVHQDIKPENLLVKGGVVKLADFGHARRLWEQPRECFGTLSYHSPEQLKGERGLYSTAIDIWAAGCVFAEMVLEFRLFDPIDYEFMNEEDRKCQMMELIQAWNSWSELELIVGDKSTVELMARMLKVDPCKRISAQGALKSKYF
;
A
#
# COMPACT_ATOMS: atom_id res chain seq x y z
N HIS A 1 -15.49 -9.19 2.83
CA HIS A 1 -14.75 -8.99 4.10
C HIS A 1 -14.97 -7.55 4.57
N VAL A 2 -14.95 -7.26 5.88
CA VAL A 2 -15.35 -5.94 6.41
C VAL A 2 -14.45 -4.78 5.95
N ASN A 3 -13.17 -5.05 5.67
CA ASN A 3 -12.20 -4.08 5.17
C ASN A 3 -12.03 -4.10 3.64
N ILE A 4 -13.03 -4.54 2.89
CA ILE A 4 -13.06 -4.51 1.42
C ILE A 4 -14.32 -3.77 1.00
N ILE A 5 -14.21 -2.84 0.05
CA ILE A 5 -15.35 -2.07 -0.43
C ILE A 5 -16.45 -2.98 -0.97
N ASN A 6 -17.70 -2.70 -0.60
CA ASN A 6 -18.84 -3.49 -1.04
C ASN A 6 -19.37 -2.97 -2.37
N LEU A 7 -19.37 -3.85 -3.38
CA LEU A 7 -20.06 -3.63 -4.65
C LEU A 7 -21.54 -3.99 -4.47
N LEU A 8 -22.40 -3.00 -4.52
CA LEU A 8 -23.84 -3.13 -4.28
C LEU A 8 -24.58 -3.52 -5.56
N ASP A 9 -24.18 -2.95 -6.70
CA ASP A 9 -24.84 -3.19 -7.98
C ASP A 9 -23.90 -2.96 -9.17
N VAL A 10 -24.21 -3.58 -10.29
CA VAL A 10 -23.54 -3.37 -11.58
C VAL A 10 -24.61 -3.17 -12.64
N THR A 11 -24.56 -2.02 -13.31
CA THR A 11 -25.48 -1.70 -14.40
C THR A 11 -24.71 -1.35 -15.67
N THR A 12 -25.33 -1.58 -16.82
CA THR A 12 -24.73 -1.30 -18.13
C THR A 12 -25.76 -0.60 -19.00
N ASN A 13 -25.33 0.45 -19.68
CA ASN A 13 -26.14 1.12 -20.70
C ASN A 13 -25.27 1.42 -21.95
N LYS A 14 -25.83 2.19 -22.90
CA LYS A 14 -25.14 2.55 -24.15
C LYS A 14 -23.81 3.29 -23.94
N ASN A 15 -23.61 3.90 -22.77
CA ASN A 15 -22.44 4.68 -22.41
C ASN A 15 -21.40 3.88 -21.62
N GLY A 16 -21.65 2.60 -21.32
CA GLY A 16 -20.71 1.71 -20.64
C GLY A 16 -21.27 1.03 -19.40
N SER A 17 -20.36 0.49 -18.59
CA SER A 17 -20.66 -0.19 -17.33
C SER A 17 -20.43 0.74 -16.14
N PHE A 18 -21.35 0.70 -15.18
CA PHE A 18 -21.35 1.50 -13.97
C PHE A 18 -21.39 0.55 -12.77
N MET A 19 -20.54 0.81 -11.79
CA MET A 19 -20.48 0.04 -10.55
C MET A 19 -20.95 0.93 -9.40
N VAL A 20 -21.90 0.42 -8.61
CA VAL A 20 -22.44 1.12 -7.44
C VAL A 20 -21.80 0.53 -6.20
N PHE A 21 -21.05 1.33 -5.46
CA PHE A 21 -20.40 0.92 -4.21
C PHE A 21 -21.10 1.53 -3.00
N GLU A 22 -20.82 0.99 -1.81
CA GLU A 22 -21.16 1.68 -0.57
C GLU A 22 -20.48 3.07 -0.48
N LEU A 23 -21.19 4.04 0.10
CA LEU A 23 -20.67 5.40 0.26
C LEU A 23 -19.68 5.46 1.44
N MET A 24 -18.47 5.92 1.17
CA MET A 24 -17.40 6.22 2.13
C MET A 24 -17.28 7.75 2.34
N GLU A 25 -16.70 8.19 3.46
CA GLU A 25 -16.63 9.61 3.83
C GLU A 25 -15.44 10.33 3.20
N THR A 26 -14.28 9.67 3.22
CA THR A 26 -13.01 10.20 2.68
C THR A 26 -12.10 9.04 2.30
N ASP A 27 -10.96 9.33 1.69
CA ASP A 27 -9.80 8.44 1.59
C ASP A 27 -8.72 8.85 2.61
N LEU A 28 -7.68 8.03 2.77
CA LEU A 28 -6.56 8.35 3.66
C LEU A 28 -5.72 9.54 3.17
N ARG A 29 -5.73 9.86 1.86
CA ARG A 29 -4.99 11.02 1.33
C ARG A 29 -5.54 12.33 1.85
N HIS A 30 -6.86 12.42 2.00
CA HIS A 30 -7.57 13.60 2.49
C HIS A 30 -7.89 13.55 3.99
N HIS A 31 -7.44 12.50 4.69
CA HIS A 31 -7.58 12.39 6.14
C HIS A 31 -6.63 13.38 6.84
N LYS A 32 -7.20 14.34 7.57
CA LYS A 32 -6.47 15.57 7.97
C LYS A 32 -5.35 15.38 8.97
N ARG A 33 -5.47 14.40 9.87
CA ARG A 33 -4.47 14.14 10.90
C ARG A 33 -4.61 12.72 11.42
N PHE A 34 -3.50 12.04 11.62
CA PHE A 34 -3.47 10.70 12.17
C PHE A 34 -3.02 10.74 13.63
N GLU A 35 -3.83 10.17 14.53
CA GLU A 35 -3.39 9.92 15.89
C GLU A 35 -2.76 8.52 16.00
N GLY A 36 -1.78 8.32 16.87
CA GLY A 36 -1.06 7.03 16.96
C GLY A 36 -1.97 5.81 17.17
N HIS A 37 -3.06 5.96 17.93
CA HIS A 37 -4.04 4.91 18.14
C HIS A 37 -4.88 4.62 16.86
N GLU A 38 -5.16 5.66 16.08
CA GLU A 38 -5.87 5.59 14.81
C GLU A 38 -5.01 4.92 13.75
N ILE A 39 -3.72 5.30 13.64
CA ILE A 39 -2.74 4.64 12.74
C ILE A 39 -2.71 3.14 12.99
N ARG A 40 -2.60 2.74 14.27
CA ARG A 40 -2.60 1.32 14.66
C ARG A 40 -3.90 0.62 14.27
N SER A 41 -5.05 1.28 14.45
CA SER A 41 -6.35 0.74 14.02
C SER A 41 -6.43 0.58 12.50
N PHE A 42 -6.08 1.62 11.74
CA PHE A 42 -6.10 1.63 10.28
C PHE A 42 -5.15 0.58 9.71
N MET A 43 -3.92 0.49 10.20
CA MET A 43 -2.98 -0.53 9.76
C MET A 43 -3.47 -1.96 10.03
N ARG A 44 -4.11 -2.21 11.17
CA ARG A 44 -4.71 -3.53 11.44
C ARG A 44 -5.79 -3.85 10.42
N GLN A 45 -6.63 -2.88 10.07
CA GLN A 45 -7.73 -3.03 9.10
C GLN A 45 -7.24 -3.22 7.67
N ILE A 46 -6.26 -2.43 7.23
CA ILE A 46 -5.59 -2.55 5.92
C ILE A 46 -4.98 -3.95 5.79
N LEU A 47 -4.19 -4.38 6.78
CA LEU A 47 -3.55 -5.69 6.76
C LEU A 47 -4.57 -6.84 6.85
N SER A 48 -5.70 -6.66 7.55
CA SER A 48 -6.78 -7.65 7.55
C SER A 48 -7.43 -7.79 6.17
N GLY A 49 -7.69 -6.67 5.48
CA GLY A 49 -8.17 -6.68 4.10
C GLY A 49 -7.18 -7.36 3.15
N LEU A 50 -5.90 -7.02 3.26
CA LEU A 50 -4.82 -7.63 2.46
C LEU A 50 -4.70 -9.13 2.73
N ALA A 51 -4.68 -9.56 3.99
CA ALA A 51 -4.62 -10.97 4.36
C ALA A 51 -5.79 -11.76 3.74
N TRP A 52 -6.99 -11.17 3.72
CA TRP A 52 -8.16 -11.79 3.11
C TRP A 52 -8.02 -11.93 1.59
N ILE A 53 -7.66 -10.88 0.84
CA ILE A 53 -7.49 -11.01 -0.62
C ILE A 53 -6.30 -11.92 -1.00
N HIS A 54 -5.21 -11.86 -0.24
CA HIS A 54 -4.01 -12.69 -0.45
C HIS A 54 -4.31 -14.17 -0.22
N SER A 55 -5.14 -14.51 0.78
CA SER A 55 -5.60 -15.89 1.00
C SER A 55 -6.42 -16.43 -0.18
N ASN A 56 -7.13 -15.55 -0.88
CA ASN A 56 -7.89 -15.83 -2.10
C ASN A 56 -7.04 -15.71 -3.38
N LYS A 57 -5.71 -15.64 -3.25
CA LYS A 57 -4.74 -15.56 -4.35
C LYS A 57 -4.94 -14.33 -5.25
N ILE A 58 -5.47 -13.24 -4.69
CA ILE A 58 -5.63 -11.95 -5.37
C ILE A 58 -4.53 -11.01 -4.90
N VAL A 59 -3.94 -10.27 -5.83
CA VAL A 59 -3.00 -9.17 -5.57
C VAL A 59 -3.67 -7.89 -6.01
N HIS A 60 -3.62 -6.85 -5.19
CA HIS A 60 -4.30 -5.58 -5.44
C HIS A 60 -3.54 -4.68 -6.44
N GLN A 61 -2.21 -4.62 -6.33
CA GLN A 61 -1.29 -3.87 -7.18
C GLN A 61 -1.32 -2.33 -7.09
N ASP A 62 -2.31 -1.75 -6.43
CA ASP A 62 -2.51 -0.30 -6.37
C ASP A 62 -2.93 0.16 -4.97
N ILE A 63 -2.21 -0.35 -3.96
CA ILE A 63 -2.38 0.12 -2.58
C ILE A 63 -1.71 1.48 -2.44
N LYS A 64 -2.51 2.50 -2.12
CA LYS A 64 -2.10 3.88 -1.91
C LYS A 64 -3.18 4.61 -1.10
N PRO A 65 -2.89 5.76 -0.47
CA PRO A 65 -3.85 6.44 0.39
C PRO A 65 -5.20 6.74 -0.29
N GLU A 66 -5.22 7.04 -1.59
CA GLU A 66 -6.42 7.33 -2.38
C GLU A 66 -7.35 6.11 -2.52
N ASN A 67 -6.81 4.89 -2.46
CA ASN A 67 -7.55 3.63 -2.61
C ASN A 67 -7.90 2.99 -1.24
N LEU A 68 -7.67 3.73 -0.15
CA LEU A 68 -7.95 3.30 1.21
C LEU A 68 -9.03 4.21 1.79
N LEU A 69 -10.29 3.77 1.65
CA LEU A 69 -11.45 4.59 1.97
C LEU A 69 -11.82 4.46 3.45
N VAL A 70 -12.20 5.57 4.07
CA VAL A 70 -12.49 5.70 5.50
C VAL A 70 -13.93 6.11 5.72
N LYS A 71 -14.59 5.48 6.70
CA LYS A 71 -15.91 5.89 7.20
C LYS A 71 -16.05 5.51 8.68
N GLY A 72 -16.27 6.49 9.55
CA GLY A 72 -16.48 6.24 10.98
C GLY A 72 -15.40 5.37 11.64
N GLY A 73 -14.13 5.60 11.29
CA GLY A 73 -12.98 4.83 11.80
C GLY A 73 -12.76 3.45 11.15
N VAL A 74 -13.58 3.08 10.16
CA VAL A 74 -13.41 1.84 9.38
C VAL A 74 -12.69 2.14 8.08
N VAL A 75 -11.63 1.38 7.78
CA VAL A 75 -10.88 1.45 6.51
C VAL A 75 -11.27 0.29 5.61
N LYS A 76 -11.47 0.58 4.32
CA LYS A 76 -11.75 -0.41 3.28
C LYS A 76 -10.82 -0.26 2.08
N LEU A 77 -10.26 -1.37 1.61
CA LEU A 77 -9.54 -1.41 0.34
C LEU A 77 -10.54 -1.21 -0.81
N ALA A 78 -10.22 -0.31 -1.73
CA ALA A 78 -11.02 0.03 -2.89
C ALA A 78 -10.18 0.06 -4.17
N ASP A 79 -10.85 0.21 -5.32
CA ASP A 79 -10.24 0.19 -6.66
C ASP A 79 -9.48 -1.12 -6.99
N PHE A 80 -10.26 -2.15 -7.29
CA PHE A 80 -9.74 -3.43 -7.78
C PHE A 80 -9.49 -3.43 -9.31
N GLY A 81 -9.42 -2.27 -9.97
CA GLY A 81 -9.22 -2.17 -11.43
C GLY A 81 -7.88 -2.74 -11.91
N HIS A 82 -6.86 -2.69 -11.03
CA HIS A 82 -5.53 -3.28 -11.26
C HIS A 82 -5.36 -4.66 -10.61
N ALA A 83 -6.37 -5.13 -9.87
CA ALA A 83 -6.26 -6.39 -9.16
C ALA A 83 -6.24 -7.58 -10.14
N ARG A 84 -5.49 -8.62 -9.77
CA ARG A 84 -5.38 -9.86 -10.56
C ARG A 84 -5.24 -11.07 -9.66
N ARG A 85 -5.44 -12.25 -10.24
CA ARG A 85 -5.08 -13.52 -9.60
C ARG A 85 -3.59 -13.79 -9.75
N LEU A 86 -2.97 -14.46 -8.78
CA LEU A 86 -1.52 -14.71 -8.76
C LEU A 86 -0.98 -15.46 -9.99
N TRP A 87 -1.80 -16.28 -10.65
CA TRP A 87 -1.44 -17.02 -11.86
C TRP A 87 -1.68 -16.23 -13.15
N GLU A 88 -2.31 -15.06 -13.07
CA GLU A 88 -2.49 -14.17 -14.22
C GLU A 88 -1.22 -13.37 -14.44
N GLN A 89 -0.92 -13.11 -15.72
CA GLN A 89 0.23 -12.28 -16.08
C GLN A 89 0.10 -10.90 -15.43
N PRO A 90 1.16 -10.39 -14.77
CA PRO A 90 1.13 -9.05 -14.21
C PRO A 90 0.91 -8.03 -15.31
N ARG A 91 -0.09 -7.16 -15.12
CA ARG A 91 -0.25 -5.97 -15.96
C ARG A 91 0.88 -5.00 -15.68
N GLU A 92 1.18 -4.15 -16.66
CA GLU A 92 2.05 -2.99 -16.43
C GLU A 92 1.50 -2.16 -15.25
N CYS A 93 2.40 -1.83 -14.32
CA CYS A 93 2.03 -1.06 -13.14
C CYS A 93 1.96 0.41 -13.54
N PHE A 94 0.76 0.87 -13.85
CA PHE A 94 0.45 2.28 -13.99
C PHE A 94 0.07 2.81 -12.60
N GLY A 95 0.68 3.90 -12.14
CA GLY A 95 0.37 4.45 -10.82
C GLY A 95 1.41 5.39 -10.24
N THR A 96 1.22 5.74 -8.97
CA THR A 96 2.10 6.61 -8.20
C THR A 96 3.34 5.84 -7.74
N LEU A 97 4.49 6.14 -8.34
CA LEU A 97 5.76 5.41 -8.11
C LEU A 97 6.19 5.32 -6.64
N SER A 98 5.78 6.27 -5.80
CA SER A 98 6.09 6.33 -4.36
C SER A 98 5.64 5.09 -3.57
N TYR A 99 4.68 4.33 -4.08
CA TYR A 99 4.18 3.09 -3.45
C TYR A 99 4.63 1.81 -4.19
N HIS A 100 5.36 1.94 -5.30
CA HIS A 100 5.89 0.79 -6.03
C HIS A 100 7.06 0.14 -5.29
N SER A 101 7.06 -1.19 -5.27
CA SER A 101 8.13 -1.97 -4.68
C SER A 101 9.37 -2.02 -5.57
N PRO A 102 10.55 -2.41 -5.03
CA PRO A 102 11.78 -2.49 -5.82
C PRO A 102 11.67 -3.38 -7.05
N GLU A 103 11.00 -4.53 -6.92
CA GLU A 103 10.75 -5.44 -8.04
C GLU A 103 9.82 -4.81 -9.10
N GLN A 104 8.86 -3.96 -8.70
CA GLN A 104 8.02 -3.22 -9.65
C GLN A 104 8.80 -2.16 -10.41
N LEU A 105 9.68 -1.42 -9.71
CA LEU A 105 10.51 -0.38 -10.31
C LEU A 105 11.53 -0.94 -11.30
N LYS A 106 12.06 -2.15 -11.04
CA LYS A 106 12.96 -2.86 -11.96
C LYS A 106 12.25 -3.56 -13.12
N GLY A 107 10.92 -3.61 -13.12
CA GLY A 107 10.15 -4.36 -14.12
C GLY A 107 10.31 -5.88 -14.02
N GLU A 108 10.70 -6.41 -12.86
CA GLU A 108 10.92 -7.84 -12.60
C GLU A 108 9.57 -8.57 -12.41
N ARG A 109 8.74 -8.61 -13.47
CA ARG A 109 7.34 -9.11 -13.43
C ARG A 109 7.21 -10.51 -12.81
N GLY A 110 8.21 -11.38 -12.99
CA GLY A 110 8.25 -12.73 -12.41
C GLY A 110 8.28 -12.77 -10.88
N LEU A 111 8.62 -11.66 -10.22
CA LEU A 111 8.64 -11.53 -8.77
C LEU A 111 7.36 -10.90 -8.19
N TYR A 112 6.42 -10.45 -9.05
CA TYR A 112 5.22 -9.77 -8.60
C TYR A 112 4.30 -10.76 -7.90
N SER A 113 4.29 -10.70 -6.59
CA SER A 113 3.49 -11.54 -5.71
C SER A 113 2.63 -10.68 -4.79
N THR A 114 1.99 -11.27 -3.79
CA THR A 114 1.32 -10.53 -2.72
C THR A 114 2.27 -9.60 -1.95
N ALA A 115 3.59 -9.82 -2.04
CA ALA A 115 4.60 -8.99 -1.39
C ALA A 115 4.60 -7.53 -1.87
N ILE A 116 4.19 -7.25 -3.11
CA ILE A 116 4.15 -5.87 -3.64
C ILE A 116 3.11 -5.03 -2.89
N ASP A 117 1.95 -5.62 -2.55
CA ASP A 117 0.92 -4.95 -1.75
C ASP A 117 1.41 -4.69 -0.32
N ILE A 118 2.28 -5.55 0.23
CA ILE A 118 2.86 -5.35 1.56
C ILE A 118 3.86 -4.19 1.56
N TRP A 119 4.66 -4.07 0.51
CA TRP A 119 5.56 -2.93 0.35
C TRP A 119 4.75 -1.62 0.31
N ALA A 120 3.75 -1.56 -0.56
CA ALA A 120 2.89 -0.40 -0.73
C ALA A 120 2.17 -0.04 0.59
N ALA A 121 1.63 -1.03 1.32
CA ALA A 121 1.07 -0.81 2.65
C ALA A 121 2.12 -0.32 3.68
N GLY A 122 3.38 -0.70 3.53
CA GLY A 122 4.50 -0.20 4.34
C GLY A 122 4.81 1.26 4.06
N CYS A 123 4.76 1.68 2.79
CA CYS A 123 4.86 3.09 2.40
C CYS A 123 3.70 3.91 2.97
N VAL A 124 2.46 3.40 2.90
CA VAL A 124 1.28 4.04 3.52
C VAL A 124 1.45 4.15 5.04
N PHE A 125 1.95 3.10 5.69
CA PHE A 125 2.21 3.13 7.13
C PHE A 125 3.22 4.23 7.49
N ALA A 126 4.32 4.31 6.74
CA ALA A 126 5.32 5.35 6.92
C ALA A 126 4.73 6.74 6.70
N GLU A 127 3.93 6.94 5.65
CA GLU A 127 3.28 8.22 5.36
C GLU A 127 2.31 8.66 6.46
N MET A 128 1.54 7.74 7.05
CA MET A 128 0.67 8.08 8.19
C MET A 128 1.46 8.47 9.45
N VAL A 129 2.63 7.86 9.67
CA VAL A 129 3.48 8.14 10.85
C VAL A 129 4.28 9.43 10.67
N LEU A 130 4.75 9.69 9.46
CA LEU A 130 5.64 10.81 9.13
C LEU A 130 4.89 12.06 8.65
N GLU A 131 3.63 11.91 8.23
CA GLU A 131 2.83 12.95 7.56
C GLU A 131 3.38 13.38 6.18
N PHE A 132 4.39 12.68 5.66
CA PHE A 132 4.92 12.82 4.30
C PHE A 132 5.33 11.46 3.72
N ARG A 133 5.38 11.36 2.39
CA ARG A 133 5.79 10.13 1.72
C ARG A 133 7.24 9.79 2.03
N LEU A 134 7.47 8.57 2.50
CA LEU A 134 8.82 8.09 2.83
C LEU A 134 9.76 8.12 1.62
N PHE A 135 9.25 7.71 0.47
CA PHE A 135 9.97 7.78 -0.80
C PHE A 135 9.15 8.66 -1.75
N ASP A 136 9.69 9.83 -2.09
CA ASP A 136 9.04 10.78 -2.99
C ASP A 136 10.09 11.30 -3.98
N PRO A 137 9.84 11.18 -5.30
CA PRO A 137 10.79 11.65 -6.29
C PRO A 137 10.79 13.19 -6.30
N ILE A 138 11.98 13.78 -6.31
CA ILE A 138 12.18 15.23 -6.38
C ILE A 138 12.26 15.64 -7.85
N ASP A 139 11.66 16.78 -8.22
CA ASP A 139 11.69 17.36 -9.56
C ASP A 139 11.16 16.44 -10.69
N TYR A 140 10.20 15.57 -10.34
CA TYR A 140 9.70 14.52 -11.24
C TYR A 140 9.00 15.05 -12.50
N GLU A 141 8.50 16.29 -12.51
CA GLU A 141 7.70 16.85 -13.61
C GLU A 141 8.43 16.83 -14.96
N PHE A 142 9.76 16.98 -14.95
CA PHE A 142 10.58 17.03 -16.17
C PHE A 142 11.26 15.70 -16.53
N MET A 143 11.14 14.69 -15.66
CA MET A 143 11.80 13.39 -15.83
C MET A 143 10.95 12.43 -16.65
N ASN A 144 11.60 11.61 -17.48
CA ASN A 144 10.94 10.46 -18.10
C ASN A 144 10.69 9.34 -17.07
N GLU A 145 9.90 8.34 -17.43
CA GLU A 145 9.52 7.26 -16.50
C GLU A 145 10.72 6.42 -16.01
N GLU A 146 11.71 6.18 -16.88
CA GLU A 146 12.92 5.42 -16.56
C GLU A 146 13.74 6.14 -15.48
N ASP A 147 13.98 7.44 -15.67
CA ASP A 147 14.72 8.28 -14.74
C ASP A 147 14.02 8.37 -13.38
N ARG A 148 12.68 8.48 -13.38
CA ARG A 148 11.89 8.49 -12.15
C ARG A 148 12.02 7.16 -11.39
N LYS A 149 12.01 6.03 -12.11
CA LYS A 149 12.23 4.70 -11.50
C LYS A 149 13.64 4.56 -10.93
N CYS A 150 14.66 5.04 -11.65
CA CYS A 150 16.04 5.06 -11.18
C CYS A 150 16.19 5.87 -9.89
N GLN A 151 15.68 7.11 -9.86
CA GLN A 151 15.73 7.95 -8.67
C GLN A 151 15.01 7.31 -7.47
N MET A 152 13.84 6.69 -7.69
CA MET A 152 13.13 5.97 -6.65
C MET A 152 13.95 4.78 -6.11
N MET A 153 14.61 4.03 -6.98
CA MET A 153 15.50 2.94 -6.59
C MET A 153 16.70 3.42 -5.78
N GLU A 154 17.28 4.57 -6.14
CA GLU A 154 18.37 5.20 -5.37
C GLU A 154 17.92 5.60 -3.97
N LEU A 155 16.75 6.23 -3.83
CA LEU A 155 16.16 6.57 -2.53
C LEU A 155 15.96 5.33 -1.65
N ILE A 156 15.41 4.26 -2.23
CA ILE A 156 15.18 3.00 -1.51
C ILE A 156 16.51 2.36 -1.07
N GLN A 157 17.52 2.36 -1.93
CA GLN A 157 18.83 1.75 -1.62
C GLN A 157 19.62 2.58 -0.60
N ALA A 158 19.47 3.90 -0.62
CA ALA A 158 20.11 4.81 0.33
C ALA A 158 19.46 4.76 1.73
N TRP A 159 18.22 4.28 1.85
CA TRP A 159 17.49 4.25 3.11
C TRP A 159 18.14 3.33 4.15
N ASN A 160 18.73 3.93 5.20
CA ASN A 160 19.37 3.23 6.31
C ASN A 160 18.99 3.79 7.70
N SER A 161 18.08 4.76 7.77
CA SER A 161 17.83 5.58 8.96
C SER A 161 16.77 5.00 9.93
N TRP A 162 16.74 3.67 10.11
CA TRP A 162 15.74 3.02 10.97
C TRP A 162 15.89 3.41 12.45
N SER A 163 17.14 3.56 12.92
CA SER A 163 17.44 3.93 14.31
C SER A 163 16.99 5.37 14.60
N GLU A 164 17.22 6.29 13.67
CA GLU A 164 16.79 7.68 13.74
C GLU A 164 15.26 7.77 13.72
N LEU A 165 14.61 6.96 12.90
CA LEU A 165 13.16 6.88 12.88
C LEU A 165 12.60 6.36 14.22
N GLU A 166 13.24 5.40 14.87
CA GLU A 166 12.85 4.91 16.20
C GLU A 166 12.93 6.03 17.25
N LEU A 167 13.93 6.91 17.18
CA LEU A 167 14.04 8.08 18.07
C LEU A 167 12.92 9.10 17.84
N ILE A 168 12.50 9.32 16.60
CA ILE A 168 11.44 10.26 16.24
C ILE A 168 10.06 9.71 16.64
N VAL A 169 9.80 8.44 16.32
CA VAL A 169 8.50 7.80 16.52
C VAL A 169 8.30 7.40 17.99
N GLY A 170 9.37 7.03 18.70
CA GLY A 170 9.35 6.62 20.11
C GLY A 170 8.73 5.23 20.38
N ASP A 171 8.11 4.60 19.38
CA ASP A 171 7.57 3.23 19.45
C ASP A 171 8.37 2.28 18.57
N LYS A 172 9.24 1.48 19.21
CA LYS A 172 10.05 0.46 18.57
C LYS A 172 9.23 -0.54 17.74
N SER A 173 8.04 -0.91 18.21
CA SER A 173 7.21 -1.91 17.53
C SER A 173 6.69 -1.41 16.18
N THR A 174 6.43 -0.10 16.07
CA THR A 174 6.07 0.59 14.81
C THR A 174 7.19 0.46 13.79
N VAL A 175 8.41 0.81 14.19
CA VAL A 175 9.59 0.79 13.31
C VAL A 175 9.98 -0.63 12.92
N GLU A 176 9.93 -1.59 13.86
CA GLU A 176 10.18 -3.01 13.58
C GLU A 176 9.20 -3.58 12.54
N LEU A 177 7.91 -3.26 12.66
CA LEU A 177 6.92 -3.72 11.68
C LEU A 177 7.15 -3.06 10.32
N MET A 178 7.37 -1.74 10.29
CA MET A 178 7.63 -0.98 9.06
C MET A 178 8.86 -1.53 8.32
N ALA A 179 9.97 -1.80 9.02
CA ALA A 179 11.19 -2.38 8.45
C ALA A 179 10.98 -3.78 7.86
N ARG A 180 10.08 -4.58 8.45
CA ARG A 180 9.72 -5.91 7.94
C ARG A 180 8.82 -5.86 6.71
N MET A 181 7.98 -4.82 6.59
CA MET A 181 7.15 -4.56 5.42
C MET A 181 7.96 -3.96 4.26
N LEU A 182 8.90 -3.07 4.55
CA LEU A 182 9.77 -2.41 3.58
C LEU A 182 11.08 -3.16 3.34
N LYS A 183 11.03 -4.51 3.41
CA LYS A 183 12.18 -5.35 3.05
C LYS A 183 12.33 -5.39 1.53
N VAL A 184 13.52 -5.02 1.04
CA VAL A 184 13.82 -4.98 -0.41
C VAL A 184 13.64 -6.34 -1.07
N ASP A 185 14.19 -7.39 -0.46
CA ASP A 185 14.02 -8.77 -0.91
C ASP A 185 12.58 -9.24 -0.65
N PRO A 186 11.74 -9.44 -1.70
CA PRO A 186 10.33 -9.78 -1.53
C PRO A 186 10.11 -11.14 -0.87
N CYS A 187 11.07 -12.07 -0.99
CA CYS A 187 11.00 -13.39 -0.35
C CYS A 187 11.22 -13.31 1.17
N LYS A 188 11.87 -12.24 1.66
CA LYS A 188 12.08 -11.96 3.09
C LYS A 188 11.08 -10.96 3.65
N ARG A 189 10.24 -10.37 2.80
CA ARG A 189 9.20 -9.41 3.19
C ARG A 189 8.11 -10.14 3.96
N ILE A 190 7.66 -9.53 5.06
CA ILE A 190 6.60 -10.11 5.90
C ILE A 190 5.31 -10.27 5.08
N SER A 191 4.48 -11.28 5.38
CA SER A 191 3.14 -11.37 4.81
C SER A 191 2.13 -10.55 5.62
N ALA A 192 0.97 -10.21 5.05
CA ALA A 192 -0.10 -9.54 5.80
C ALA A 192 -0.50 -10.33 7.07
N GLN A 193 -0.64 -11.66 6.94
CA GLN A 193 -0.94 -12.54 8.07
C GLN A 193 0.16 -12.56 9.14
N GLY A 194 1.44 -12.45 8.73
CA GLY A 194 2.58 -12.34 9.65
C GLY A 194 2.63 -10.98 10.35
N ALA A 195 2.30 -9.91 9.63
CA ALA A 195 2.25 -8.55 10.15
C ALA A 195 1.18 -8.38 11.24
N LEU A 196 0.01 -8.97 11.05
CA LEU A 196 -1.08 -8.99 12.04
C LEU A 196 -0.70 -9.70 13.35
N LYS A 197 0.35 -10.52 13.36
CA LYS A 197 0.87 -11.22 14.56
C LYS A 197 2.07 -10.51 15.20
N SER A 198 2.45 -9.34 14.70
CA SER A 198 3.58 -8.58 15.23
C SER A 198 3.24 -7.94 16.58
N LYS A 199 4.27 -7.55 17.34
CA LYS A 199 4.12 -6.86 18.64
C LYS A 199 3.47 -5.48 18.55
N TYR A 200 3.35 -4.94 17.33
CA TYR A 200 2.72 -3.64 17.10
C TYR A 200 1.20 -3.67 17.34
N PHE A 201 0.56 -4.83 17.17
CA PHE A 201 -0.88 -5.02 17.34
C PHE A 201 -1.23 -5.74 18.64
#